data_AF-A0A524E783-F1
#
_entry.id   AF-A0A524E783-F1
#
_cell.length_a   1.000
_cell.length_b   1.000
_cell.length_c   1.000
_cell.angle_alpha   90.00
_cell.angle_beta   90.00
_cell.angle_gamma   90.00
#
_symmetry.space_group_name_H-M   'P 1'
#
loop_
_entity.id
_entity.type
_entity.pdbx_description
1 polymer ?
#
loop_
_entity_poly.entity_id
_entity_poly.type
_entity_poly.pdbx_seq_one_letter_code
_entity_poly.pdbx_strand_id
1 'polypeptide(L)'
;MASDLKPIEPVTVITDLMLAIEGLVFGALLLYFWIKNEDQRQTHDLMWIGTYFSIMIFAFFGALAHGTDSKTIEALVWPPTMIFGGITFIFLVAGVIIYQKESDYAKLLIIPIVLFIIYLILIIILNWPFILWVLLLIVCSIIIYIYAFKAKSDGKALAPYLINGLTIIIIAGVVQAIGGIIGYQTYFGPNNEYLFTPHNDIFHVIAMIGMYVFYRGFRKASS
;
A
#
# COMPACT_ATOMS: atom_id res chain seq x y z
N MET A 1 4.59 -31.99 -19.23
CA MET A 1 5.01 -31.12 -18.10
C MET A 1 4.65 -29.71 -18.51
N ALA A 2 3.77 -29.03 -17.77
CA ALA A 2 3.58 -27.60 -17.98
C ALA A 2 4.91 -26.91 -17.64
N SER A 3 5.33 -25.92 -18.44
CA SER A 3 6.56 -25.19 -18.13
C SER A 3 6.41 -24.47 -16.79
N ASP A 4 7.36 -24.66 -15.89
CA ASP A 4 7.47 -23.91 -14.62
C ASP A 4 7.90 -22.45 -14.82
N LEU A 5 8.05 -22.05 -16.08
CA LEU A 5 8.46 -20.72 -16.49
C LEU A 5 7.26 -19.77 -16.63
N LYS A 6 7.45 -18.55 -16.14
CA LYS A 6 6.58 -17.37 -16.27
C LYS A 6 7.37 -16.25 -16.97
N PRO A 7 6.73 -15.39 -17.78
CA PRO A 7 7.38 -14.18 -18.31
C PRO A 7 7.79 -13.21 -17.19
N ILE A 8 8.99 -12.65 -17.29
CA ILE A 8 9.48 -11.61 -16.37
C ILE A 8 8.87 -10.26 -16.77
N GLU A 9 8.52 -9.45 -15.78
CA GLU A 9 7.95 -8.10 -15.93
C GLU A 9 8.97 -7.04 -15.49
N PRO A 10 10.02 -6.75 -16.29
CA PRO A 10 11.16 -5.94 -15.82
C PRO A 10 10.78 -4.52 -15.43
N VAL A 11 9.79 -3.91 -16.10
CA VAL A 11 9.32 -2.56 -15.76
C VAL A 11 8.59 -2.57 -14.42
N THR A 12 7.81 -3.62 -14.16
CA THR A 12 7.10 -3.80 -12.89
C THR A 12 8.09 -4.02 -11.76
N VAL A 13 9.13 -4.83 -11.97
CA VAL A 13 10.24 -4.99 -11.02
C VAL A 13 10.87 -3.65 -10.67
N ILE A 14 11.18 -2.82 -11.66
CA ILE A 14 11.79 -1.50 -11.44
C ILE A 14 10.83 -0.62 -10.62
N THR A 15 9.57 -0.53 -11.02
CA THR A 15 8.59 0.34 -10.35
C THR A 15 8.25 -0.14 -8.93
N ASP A 16 8.22 -1.46 -8.68
CA ASP A 16 8.12 -2.05 -7.35
C ASP A 16 9.33 -1.68 -6.49
N LEU A 17 10.55 -1.82 -7.00
CA LEU A 17 11.76 -1.43 -6.26
C LEU A 17 11.79 0.06 -5.96
N MET A 18 11.33 0.91 -6.88
CA MET A 18 11.19 2.35 -6.63
C MET A 18 10.19 2.63 -5.51
N LEU A 19 9.02 1.97 -5.53
CA LEU A 19 8.02 2.08 -4.46
C LEU A 19 8.57 1.55 -3.12
N ALA A 20 9.36 0.48 -3.15
CA ALA A 20 10.01 -0.06 -1.96
C ALA A 20 11.02 0.93 -1.36
N ILE A 21 11.86 1.53 -2.20
CA ILE A 21 12.82 2.57 -1.80
C ILE A 21 12.09 3.78 -1.23
N GLU A 22 11.01 4.23 -1.88
CA GLU A 22 10.19 5.34 -1.38
C GLU A 22 9.61 5.03 0.01
N GLY A 23 9.05 3.84 0.18
CA GLY A 23 8.58 3.35 1.48
C GLY A 23 9.67 3.39 2.55
N LEU A 24 10.86 2.87 2.24
CA LEU A 24 12.00 2.90 3.15
C LEU A 24 12.41 4.34 3.51
N VAL A 25 12.57 5.20 2.51
CA VAL A 25 13.04 6.58 2.71
C VAL A 25 12.04 7.38 3.53
N PHE A 26 10.75 7.37 3.19
CA PHE A 26 9.74 8.11 3.94
C PHE A 26 9.50 7.53 5.34
N GLY A 27 9.51 6.20 5.48
CA GLY A 27 9.43 5.54 6.79
C GLY A 27 10.60 5.91 7.71
N ALA A 28 11.83 5.86 7.19
CA ALA A 28 13.03 6.22 7.93
C ALA A 28 13.08 7.71 8.29
N LEU A 29 12.68 8.60 7.37
CA LEU A 29 12.62 10.04 7.65
C LEU A 29 11.57 10.37 8.73
N LEU A 30 10.38 9.77 8.67
CA LEU A 30 9.35 9.96 9.69
C LEU A 30 9.80 9.40 11.03
N LEU A 31 10.43 8.22 11.05
CA LEU A 31 11.01 7.64 12.27
C LEU A 31 12.08 8.56 12.86
N TYR A 32 12.97 9.10 12.03
CA TYR A 32 13.98 10.06 12.47
C TYR A 32 13.35 11.31 13.12
N PHE A 33 12.33 11.91 12.50
CA PHE A 33 11.64 13.07 13.06
C PHE A 33 10.90 12.74 14.35
N TRP A 34 10.23 11.59 14.39
CA TRP A 34 9.54 11.11 15.59
C TRP A 34 10.53 10.89 16.75
N ILE A 35 11.70 10.31 16.48
CA ILE A 35 12.74 10.14 17.51
C ILE A 35 13.27 11.51 17.97
N LYS A 36 13.53 12.44 17.05
CA LYS A 36 14.14 13.74 17.36
C LYS A 36 13.21 14.70 18.12
N ASN A 37 11.91 14.69 17.83
CA ASN A 37 10.95 15.65 18.37
C ASN A 37 10.14 15.00 19.51
N GLU A 38 10.78 14.63 20.62
CA GLU A 38 10.14 13.85 21.70
C GLU A 38 8.85 14.49 22.23
N ASP A 39 8.86 15.81 22.42
CA ASP A 39 7.73 16.58 22.96
C ASP A 39 6.52 16.67 22.01
N GLN A 40 6.70 16.33 20.74
CA GLN A 40 5.66 16.42 19.70
C GLN A 40 5.21 15.03 19.20
N ARG A 41 5.74 13.94 19.78
CA ARG A 41 5.41 12.57 19.36
C ARG A 41 3.92 12.30 19.48
N GLN A 42 3.30 11.86 18.39
CA GLN A 42 1.92 11.41 18.42
C GLN A 42 1.83 9.93 18.09
N THR A 43 0.89 9.23 18.74
CA THR A 43 0.70 7.78 18.51
C THR A 43 0.34 7.48 17.06
N HIS A 44 -0.36 8.39 16.38
CA HIS A 44 -0.71 8.20 14.98
C HIS A 44 0.54 8.15 14.08
N ASP A 45 1.62 8.87 14.41
CA ASP A 45 2.89 8.87 13.66
C ASP A 45 3.47 7.45 13.53
N LEU A 46 3.39 6.64 14.60
CA LEU A 46 3.86 5.26 14.59
C LEU A 46 3.10 4.38 13.60
N MET A 47 1.80 4.64 13.43
CA MET A 47 1.01 3.92 12.43
C MET A 47 1.45 4.31 11.02
N TRP A 48 1.72 5.59 10.77
CA TRP A 48 2.21 6.05 9.47
C TRP A 48 3.60 5.51 9.15
N ILE A 49 4.52 5.50 10.11
CA ILE A 49 5.82 4.84 9.99
C ILE A 49 5.62 3.36 9.64
N GLY A 50 4.70 2.68 10.33
CA GLY A 50 4.30 1.31 10.03
C GLY A 50 3.81 1.12 8.59
N THR A 51 2.94 2.00 8.09
CA THR A 51 2.47 2.01 6.70
C THR A 51 3.62 2.06 5.71
N TYR A 52 4.59 2.96 5.89
CA TYR A 52 5.70 3.11 4.94
C TYR A 52 6.61 1.88 4.93
N PHE A 53 6.92 1.32 6.11
CA PHE A 53 7.70 0.09 6.18
C PHE A 53 6.94 -1.13 5.66
N SER A 54 5.63 -1.23 5.87
CA SER A 54 4.85 -2.32 5.29
C SER A 54 4.76 -2.20 3.77
N ILE A 55 4.67 -0.99 3.21
CA ILE A 55 4.76 -0.75 1.75
C ILE A 55 6.14 -1.15 1.23
N MET A 56 7.22 -0.81 1.93
CA MET A 56 8.57 -1.24 1.55
C MET A 56 8.63 -2.76 1.40
N ILE A 57 8.14 -3.51 2.37
CA ILE A 57 8.17 -4.98 2.35
C ILE A 57 7.24 -5.54 1.26
N PHE A 58 6.02 -4.99 1.16
CA PHE A 58 5.05 -5.33 0.11
C PHE A 58 5.66 -5.21 -1.29
N ALA A 59 6.18 -4.03 -1.63
CA ALA A 59 6.72 -3.74 -2.95
C ALA A 59 8.02 -4.51 -3.20
N PHE A 60 8.86 -4.73 -2.18
CA PHE A 60 10.06 -5.56 -2.33
C PHE A 60 9.72 -7.00 -2.70
N PHE A 61 8.77 -7.65 -2.02
CA PHE A 61 8.33 -8.99 -2.41
C PHE A 61 7.56 -8.99 -3.74
N GLY A 62 6.85 -7.92 -4.07
CA GLY A 62 6.28 -7.67 -5.41
C GLY A 62 7.34 -7.74 -6.50
N ALA A 63 8.44 -6.99 -6.34
CA ALA A 63 9.57 -7.01 -7.27
C ALA A 63 10.14 -8.41 -7.45
N LEU A 64 10.27 -9.19 -6.37
CA LEU A 64 10.75 -10.57 -6.46
C LEU A 64 9.75 -11.47 -7.21
N ALA A 65 8.44 -11.29 -7.02
CA ALA A 65 7.39 -12.06 -7.68
C ALA A 65 7.30 -11.79 -9.18
N HIS A 66 7.51 -10.53 -9.58
CA HIS A 66 7.49 -10.10 -10.98
C HIS A 66 8.85 -10.32 -11.69
N GLY A 67 9.93 -10.42 -10.92
CA GLY A 67 11.30 -10.57 -11.43
C GLY A 67 11.78 -12.01 -11.63
N THR A 68 11.04 -12.98 -11.12
CA THR A 68 11.37 -14.40 -11.26
C THR A 68 10.61 -15.03 -12.44
N ASP A 69 11.30 -15.87 -13.20
CA ASP A 69 10.67 -16.78 -14.16
C ASP A 69 10.14 -18.06 -13.48
N SER A 70 10.58 -18.36 -12.26
CA SER A 70 10.19 -19.56 -11.51
C SER A 70 8.88 -19.38 -10.75
N LYS A 71 7.88 -20.21 -11.08
CA LYS A 71 6.61 -20.32 -10.33
C LYS A 71 6.79 -20.75 -8.87
N THR A 72 7.84 -21.52 -8.57
CA THR A 72 8.14 -21.93 -7.19
C THR A 72 8.60 -20.74 -6.34
N ILE A 73 9.47 -19.90 -6.90
CA ILE A 73 9.90 -18.67 -6.22
C ILE A 73 8.70 -17.72 -6.07
N GLU A 74 7.91 -17.52 -7.13
CA GLU A 74 6.69 -16.71 -7.08
C GLU A 74 5.74 -17.16 -5.97
N ALA A 75 5.46 -18.48 -5.88
CA ALA A 75 4.60 -19.04 -4.84
C ALA A 75 5.15 -18.85 -3.41
N LEU A 76 6.46 -18.68 -3.25
CA LEU A 76 7.09 -18.41 -1.97
C LEU A 76 7.00 -16.93 -1.57
N VAL A 77 7.16 -16.01 -2.53
CA VAL A 77 7.22 -14.56 -2.26
C VAL A 77 5.86 -13.86 -2.35
N TRP A 78 4.91 -14.41 -3.09
CA TRP A 78 3.57 -13.84 -3.25
C TRP A 78 2.77 -13.76 -1.95
N PRO A 79 2.77 -14.78 -1.06
CA PRO A 79 2.05 -14.68 0.21
C PRO A 79 2.56 -13.54 1.11
N PRO A 80 3.88 -13.36 1.33
CA PRO A 80 4.41 -12.16 1.97
C PRO A 80 3.94 -10.85 1.32
N THR A 81 3.99 -10.73 -0.01
CA THR A 81 3.46 -9.55 -0.72
C THR A 81 2.02 -9.26 -0.27
N MET A 82 1.12 -10.23 -0.38
CA MET A 82 -0.29 -10.04 -0.02
C MET A 82 -0.49 -9.68 1.46
N ILE A 83 0.23 -10.35 2.37
CA ILE A 83 0.17 -10.08 3.81
C ILE A 83 0.57 -8.63 4.12
N PHE A 84 1.71 -8.17 3.60
CA PHE A 84 2.19 -6.81 3.85
C PHE A 84 1.35 -5.74 3.14
N GLY A 85 0.75 -6.08 1.99
CA GLY A 85 -0.29 -5.27 1.37
C GLY A 85 -1.51 -5.09 2.29
N GLY A 86 -1.96 -6.16 2.95
CA GLY A 86 -3.02 -6.08 3.96
C GLY A 86 -2.63 -5.25 5.20
N ILE A 87 -1.44 -5.52 5.77
CA ILE A 87 -0.90 -4.79 6.93
C ILE A 87 -0.81 -3.27 6.67
N THR A 88 -0.47 -2.88 5.43
CA THR A 88 -0.45 -1.47 5.03
C THR A 88 -1.79 -0.78 5.30
N PHE A 89 -2.90 -1.40 4.90
CA PHE A 89 -4.22 -0.84 5.13
C PHE A 89 -4.61 -0.80 6.61
N ILE A 90 -4.13 -1.75 7.40
CA ILE A 90 -4.33 -1.78 8.84
C ILE A 90 -3.68 -0.58 9.50
N PHE A 91 -2.41 -0.32 9.17
CA PHE A 91 -1.71 0.85 9.66
C PHE A 91 -2.36 2.16 9.19
N LEU A 92 -2.78 2.24 7.92
CA LEU A 92 -3.48 3.43 7.41
C LEU A 92 -4.79 3.70 8.17
N VAL A 93 -5.64 2.69 8.32
CA VAL A 93 -6.92 2.82 9.02
C VAL A 93 -6.71 3.15 10.50
N ALA A 94 -5.78 2.44 11.17
CA ALA A 94 -5.44 2.72 12.56
C ALA A 94 -4.91 4.15 12.74
N GLY A 95 -4.01 4.60 11.86
CA GLY A 95 -3.43 5.94 11.87
C GLY A 95 -4.50 7.03 11.78
N VAL A 96 -5.47 6.89 10.86
CA VAL A 96 -6.54 7.87 10.72
C VAL A 96 -7.53 7.83 11.89
N ILE A 97 -7.86 6.65 12.41
CA ILE A 97 -8.72 6.53 13.60
C ILE A 97 -8.08 7.22 14.81
N ILE A 98 -6.80 6.93 15.09
CA ILE A 98 -6.05 7.54 16.18
C ILE A 98 -5.95 9.05 15.97
N TYR A 99 -5.63 9.49 14.75
CA TYR A 99 -5.59 10.91 14.41
C TYR A 99 -6.92 11.61 14.69
N GLN A 100 -8.05 10.96 14.42
CA GLN A 100 -9.36 11.56 14.66
C GLN A 100 -9.78 11.52 16.15
N LYS A 101 -9.36 10.49 16.90
CA LYS A 101 -9.87 10.17 18.24
C LYS A 101 -8.74 9.95 19.25
N GLU A 102 -7.83 10.91 19.36
CA GLU A 102 -6.59 10.84 20.16
C GLU A 102 -6.79 10.30 21.60
N SER A 103 -7.92 10.57 22.26
CA SER A 103 -8.17 10.15 23.65
C SER A 103 -9.06 8.91 23.84
N ASP A 104 -9.71 8.38 22.80
CA ASP A 104 -10.65 7.24 22.91
C ASP A 104 -10.66 6.37 21.63
N TYR A 105 -9.47 6.08 21.11
CA TYR A 105 -9.31 5.27 19.90
C TYR A 105 -9.26 3.76 20.18
N ALA A 106 -8.99 3.34 21.43
CA ALA A 106 -8.67 1.95 21.76
C ALA A 106 -9.78 0.97 21.32
N LYS A 107 -11.05 1.31 21.55
CA LYS A 107 -12.19 0.50 21.10
C LYS A 107 -12.33 0.50 19.58
N LEU A 108 -11.97 1.58 18.91
CA LEU A 108 -12.06 1.70 17.44
C LEU A 108 -10.95 0.94 16.72
N LEU A 109 -9.82 0.65 17.39
CA LEU A 109 -8.75 -0.20 16.84
C LEU A 109 -9.16 -1.65 16.65
N ILE A 110 -10.29 -2.09 17.22
CA ILE A 110 -10.86 -3.40 16.90
C ILE A 110 -11.24 -3.51 15.43
N ILE A 111 -11.61 -2.40 14.78
CA ILE A 111 -12.02 -2.37 13.36
C ILE A 111 -10.88 -2.85 12.45
N PRO A 112 -9.70 -2.20 12.43
CA PRO A 112 -8.60 -2.66 11.58
C PRO A 112 -8.13 -4.09 11.96
N ILE A 113 -8.12 -4.45 13.25
CA ILE A 113 -7.74 -5.82 13.66
C ILE A 113 -8.71 -6.87 13.09
N VAL A 114 -10.02 -6.65 13.23
CA VAL A 114 -11.04 -7.58 12.71
C VAL A 114 -10.98 -7.66 11.19
N LEU A 115 -10.83 -6.54 10.50
CA LEU A 115 -10.65 -6.52 9.04
C LEU A 115 -9.43 -7.33 8.61
N PHE A 116 -8.32 -7.22 9.34
CA PHE A 116 -7.12 -7.99 9.06
C PHE A 116 -7.31 -9.48 9.26
N ILE A 117 -7.96 -9.89 10.36
CA ILE A 117 -8.22 -11.29 10.65
C ILE A 117 -9.13 -11.89 9.57
N ILE A 118 -10.21 -11.19 9.20
CA ILE A 118 -11.10 -11.61 8.12
C ILE A 118 -10.32 -11.73 6.81
N TYR A 119 -9.50 -10.74 6.48
CA TYR A 119 -8.64 -10.77 5.30
C TYR A 119 -7.70 -11.98 5.29
N LEU A 120 -6.95 -12.22 6.38
CA LEU A 120 -6.03 -13.36 6.50
C LEU A 120 -6.74 -14.70 6.35
N ILE A 121 -7.91 -14.86 6.98
CA ILE A 121 -8.70 -16.09 6.85
C ILE A 121 -9.12 -16.31 5.40
N LEU A 122 -9.65 -15.27 4.74
CA LEU A 122 -10.16 -15.37 3.38
C LEU A 122 -9.05 -15.62 2.35
N ILE A 123 -7.88 -14.97 2.49
CA ILE A 123 -6.76 -15.19 1.55
C ILE A 123 -6.19 -16.60 1.69
N ILE A 124 -6.19 -17.20 2.88
CA ILE A 124 -5.74 -18.58 3.06
C ILE A 124 -6.74 -19.55 2.43
N ILE A 125 -8.03 -19.37 2.69
CA ILE A 125 -9.09 -20.27 2.18
C ILE A 125 -9.18 -20.22 0.65
N LEU A 126 -9.05 -19.03 0.05
CA LEU A 126 -9.21 -18.82 -1.38
C LEU A 126 -7.89 -18.87 -2.16
N ASN A 127 -6.79 -19.27 -1.52
CA ASN A 127 -5.45 -19.39 -2.12
C ASN A 127 -4.90 -18.09 -2.74
N TRP A 128 -4.79 -17.05 -1.90
CA TRP A 128 -4.15 -15.76 -2.19
C TRP A 128 -4.72 -14.97 -3.37
N PRO A 129 -6.05 -14.88 -3.52
CA PRO A 129 -6.63 -14.24 -4.69
C PRO A 129 -6.44 -12.72 -4.60
N PHE A 130 -5.92 -12.13 -5.66
CA PHE A 130 -5.71 -10.68 -5.78
C PHE A 130 -6.99 -9.87 -5.50
N ILE A 131 -8.16 -10.38 -5.91
CA ILE A 131 -9.44 -9.69 -5.74
C ILE A 131 -9.80 -9.40 -4.28
N LEU A 132 -9.40 -10.27 -3.33
CA LEU A 132 -9.66 -10.01 -1.91
C LEU A 132 -8.87 -8.81 -1.39
N TRP A 133 -7.65 -8.61 -1.90
CA TRP A 133 -6.84 -7.45 -1.56
C TRP A 133 -7.47 -6.16 -2.10
N VAL A 134 -8.03 -6.19 -3.32
CA VAL A 134 -8.78 -5.06 -3.89
C VAL A 134 -10.03 -4.75 -3.06
N LEU A 135 -10.78 -5.77 -2.62
CA LEU A 135 -11.94 -5.57 -1.76
C LEU A 135 -11.56 -4.96 -0.40
N LEU A 136 -10.46 -5.44 0.21
CA LEU A 136 -9.92 -4.85 1.43
C LEU A 136 -9.54 -3.37 1.22
N LEU A 137 -8.84 -3.05 0.12
CA LEU A 137 -8.50 -1.68 -0.25
C LEU A 137 -9.75 -0.79 -0.32
N ILE A 138 -10.83 -1.25 -0.96
CA ILE A 138 -12.08 -0.49 -1.07
C ILE A 138 -12.68 -0.22 0.32
N VAL A 139 -12.82 -1.26 1.15
CA VAL A 139 -13.39 -1.13 2.50
C VAL A 139 -12.56 -0.19 3.36
N CYS A 140 -11.24 -0.36 3.39
CA CYS A 140 -10.32 0.50 4.13
C CYS A 140 -10.35 1.93 3.60
N SER A 141 -10.44 2.14 2.29
CA SER A 141 -10.54 3.47 1.68
C SER A 141 -11.80 4.20 2.12
N ILE A 142 -12.95 3.51 2.17
CA ILE A 142 -14.21 4.10 2.66
C ILE A 142 -14.05 4.55 4.12
N ILE A 143 -13.47 3.70 4.97
CA ILE A 143 -13.23 4.03 6.38
C ILE A 143 -12.31 5.25 6.49
N ILE A 144 -11.17 5.24 5.79
CA ILE A 144 -10.21 6.35 5.78
C ILE A 144 -10.90 7.64 5.33
N TYR A 145 -11.73 7.61 4.28
CA TYR A 145 -12.48 8.80 3.86
C TYR A 145 -13.43 9.32 4.92
N ILE A 146 -14.23 8.45 5.55
CA ILE A 146 -15.19 8.87 6.58
C ILE A 146 -14.46 9.64 7.69
N TYR A 147 -13.34 9.09 8.19
CA TYR A 147 -12.58 9.73 9.25
C TYR A 147 -11.80 10.96 8.75
N ALA A 148 -11.28 10.95 7.52
CA ALA A 148 -10.56 12.09 6.95
C ALA A 148 -11.49 13.29 6.69
N PHE A 149 -12.71 13.07 6.20
CA PHE A 149 -13.70 14.14 6.03
C PHE A 149 -14.16 14.70 7.37
N LYS A 150 -14.30 13.84 8.40
CA LYS A 150 -14.56 14.29 9.77
C LYS A 150 -13.40 15.12 10.33
N ALA A 151 -12.16 14.68 10.13
CA ALA A 151 -10.98 15.45 10.52
C ALA A 151 -10.98 16.83 9.83
N LYS A 152 -11.38 16.89 8.56
CA LYS A 152 -11.51 18.14 7.81
C LYS A 152 -12.59 19.05 8.39
N SER A 153 -13.77 18.52 8.74
CA SER A 153 -14.83 19.33 9.37
C SER A 153 -14.40 19.89 10.72
N ASP A 154 -13.56 19.15 11.43
CA ASP A 154 -13.01 19.55 12.74
C ASP A 154 -11.80 20.49 12.61
N GLY A 155 -11.44 20.93 11.40
CA GLY A 155 -10.34 21.86 11.14
C GLY A 155 -8.94 21.25 11.28
N LYS A 156 -8.82 19.92 11.29
CA LYS A 156 -7.53 19.24 11.46
C LYS A 156 -6.64 19.37 10.23
N ALA A 157 -5.41 19.85 10.43
CA ALA A 157 -4.48 20.25 9.37
C ALA A 157 -4.04 19.12 8.41
N LEU A 158 -4.04 17.87 8.87
CA LEU A 158 -3.64 16.71 8.08
C LEU A 158 -4.74 16.24 7.10
N ALA A 159 -6.00 16.58 7.38
CA ALA A 159 -7.15 16.03 6.67
C ALA A 159 -7.13 16.25 5.14
N PRO A 160 -6.74 17.42 4.60
CA PRO A 160 -6.63 17.62 3.16
C PRO A 160 -5.61 16.67 2.50
N TYR A 161 -4.51 16.35 3.19
CA TYR A 161 -3.50 15.43 2.68
C TYR A 161 -4.00 13.98 2.67
N LEU A 162 -4.75 13.59 3.70
CA LEU A 162 -5.39 12.28 3.75
C LEU A 162 -6.38 12.09 2.59
N ILE A 163 -7.22 13.10 2.35
CA ILE A 163 -8.21 13.08 1.28
C ILE A 163 -7.50 13.00 -0.08
N ASN A 164 -6.58 13.94 -0.35
CA ASN A 164 -5.92 14.00 -1.66
C ASN A 164 -5.04 12.79 -1.93
N GLY A 165 -4.26 12.34 -0.94
CA GLY A 165 -3.44 11.14 -1.05
C GLY A 165 -4.29 9.90 -1.33
N LEU A 166 -5.37 9.70 -0.58
CA LEU A 166 -6.28 8.58 -0.80
C LEU A 166 -6.97 8.64 -2.16
N THR A 167 -7.39 9.83 -2.61
CA THR A 167 -7.96 10.00 -3.96
C THR A 167 -6.99 9.52 -5.02
N ILE A 168 -5.71 9.88 -4.91
CA ILE A 168 -4.66 9.45 -5.84
C ILE A 168 -4.48 7.93 -5.78
N ILE A 169 -4.42 7.33 -4.58
CA ILE A 169 -4.31 5.86 -4.42
C ILE A 169 -5.52 5.13 -5.02
N ILE A 170 -6.73 5.66 -4.88
CA ILE A 170 -7.93 5.05 -5.49
C ILE A 170 -7.86 5.14 -7.01
N ILE A 171 -7.41 6.27 -7.57
CA ILE A 171 -7.19 6.39 -9.01
C ILE A 171 -6.18 5.33 -9.46
N ALA A 172 -5.09 5.13 -8.71
CA ALA A 172 -4.14 4.05 -8.98
C ALA A 172 -4.84 2.68 -8.95
N GLY A 173 -5.63 2.39 -7.92
CA GLY A 173 -6.38 1.13 -7.80
C GLY A 173 -7.39 0.90 -8.93
N VAL A 174 -8.02 1.97 -9.44
CA VAL A 174 -8.90 1.89 -10.62
C VAL A 174 -8.08 1.57 -11.88
N VAL A 175 -6.92 2.20 -12.08
CA VAL A 175 -6.00 1.87 -13.18
C VAL A 175 -5.59 0.39 -13.12
N GLN A 176 -5.22 -0.09 -11.93
CA GLN A 176 -4.86 -1.49 -11.69
C GLN A 176 -6.02 -2.44 -12.01
N ALA A 177 -7.23 -2.14 -11.51
CA ALA A 177 -8.41 -2.97 -11.70
C ALA A 177 -8.85 -3.01 -13.18
N ILE A 178 -8.94 -1.85 -13.83
CA ILE A 178 -9.31 -1.76 -15.25
C ILE A 178 -8.29 -2.50 -16.11
N GLY A 179 -7.00 -2.29 -15.86
CA GLY A 179 -5.95 -2.91 -16.63
C GLY A 179 -5.84 -4.42 -16.41
N GLY A 180 -6.15 -4.92 -15.21
CA GLY A 180 -6.31 -6.35 -14.93
C GLY A 180 -7.54 -6.97 -15.61
N ILE A 181 -8.61 -6.20 -15.84
CA ILE A 181 -9.82 -6.65 -16.55
C ILE A 181 -9.61 -6.64 -18.07
N ILE A 182 -9.03 -5.57 -18.61
CA ILE A 182 -8.78 -5.41 -20.05
C ILE A 182 -7.63 -6.34 -20.49
N GLY A 183 -6.73 -6.70 -19.57
CA GLY A 183 -5.63 -7.62 -19.84
C GLY A 183 -4.59 -7.06 -20.82
N TYR A 184 -4.48 -5.73 -20.93
CA TYR A 184 -3.56 -5.12 -21.88
C TYR A 184 -2.11 -5.34 -21.44
N GLN A 185 -1.38 -6.09 -22.28
CA GLN A 185 0.01 -6.47 -22.11
C GLN A 185 0.77 -6.10 -23.38
N THR A 186 1.95 -5.50 -23.26
CA THR A 186 2.79 -5.18 -24.41
C THR A 186 4.12 -5.88 -24.26
N TYR A 187 4.50 -6.65 -25.28
CA TYR A 187 5.78 -7.33 -25.31
C TYR A 187 6.82 -6.48 -26.05
N PHE A 188 8.04 -6.42 -25.54
CA PHE A 188 9.16 -5.71 -26.14
C PHE A 188 10.43 -6.59 -26.15
N GLY A 189 11.38 -6.26 -27.03
CA GLY A 189 12.64 -6.99 -27.22
C GLY A 189 12.67 -7.90 -28.46
N PRO A 190 13.84 -8.47 -28.82
CA PRO A 190 14.04 -9.20 -30.07
C PRO A 190 13.13 -10.43 -30.25
N ASN A 191 12.66 -11.03 -29.14
CA ASN A 191 11.79 -12.20 -29.14
C ASN A 191 10.59 -12.08 -28.18
N ASN A 192 10.03 -10.87 -27.97
CA ASN A 192 8.96 -10.63 -26.98
C ASN A 192 9.37 -11.05 -25.54
N GLU A 193 10.65 -10.89 -25.21
CA GLU A 193 11.25 -11.38 -23.96
C GLU A 193 10.80 -10.56 -22.74
N TYR A 194 10.38 -9.32 -22.96
CA TYR A 194 10.05 -8.39 -21.88
C TYR A 194 8.58 -8.03 -21.93
N LEU A 195 7.88 -8.31 -20.82
CA LEU A 195 6.49 -7.95 -20.64
C LEU A 195 6.37 -6.59 -19.94
N PHE A 196 5.72 -5.65 -20.60
CA PHE A 196 5.22 -4.40 -20.00
C PHE A 196 3.76 -4.61 -19.62
N THR A 197 3.46 -4.43 -18.34
CA THR A 197 2.11 -4.49 -17.77
C THR A 197 1.73 -3.07 -17.34
N PRO A 198 1.24 -2.23 -18.27
CA PRO A 198 0.98 -0.81 -17.97
C PRO A 198 0.03 -0.61 -16.78
N HIS A 199 -0.81 -1.60 -16.47
CA HIS A 199 -1.67 -1.55 -15.30
C HIS A 199 -0.89 -1.55 -14.00
N ASN A 200 0.13 -2.41 -13.84
CA ASN A 200 1.02 -2.44 -12.68
C ASN A 200 1.95 -1.21 -12.65
N ASP A 201 2.56 -0.89 -13.80
CA ASP A 201 3.59 0.14 -13.86
C ASP A 201 3.01 1.55 -13.62
N ILE A 202 1.87 1.85 -14.24
CA ILE A 202 1.17 3.13 -14.03
C ILE A 202 0.55 3.16 -12.63
N PHE A 203 0.04 2.02 -12.14
CA PHE A 203 -0.42 1.91 -10.76
C PHE A 203 0.68 2.30 -9.77
N HIS A 204 1.89 1.73 -9.88
CA HIS A 204 3.01 2.03 -8.99
C HIS A 204 3.40 3.51 -9.05
N VAL A 205 3.47 4.10 -10.23
CA VAL A 205 3.81 5.52 -10.39
C VAL A 205 2.77 6.43 -9.73
N ILE A 206 1.48 6.18 -9.95
CA ILE A 206 0.42 6.96 -9.32
C ILE A 206 0.42 6.71 -7.79
N ALA A 207 0.66 5.48 -7.36
CA ALA A 207 0.76 5.12 -5.95
C ALA A 207 1.88 5.91 -5.27
N MET A 208 3.07 6.01 -5.88
CA MET A 208 4.19 6.81 -5.35
C MET A 208 3.80 8.29 -5.16
N ILE A 209 3.09 8.88 -6.12
CA ILE A 209 2.58 10.26 -5.98
C ILE A 209 1.63 10.38 -4.78
N GLY A 210 0.73 9.41 -4.60
CA GLY A 210 -0.18 9.37 -3.44
C GLY A 210 0.57 9.26 -2.11
N MET A 211 1.58 8.40 -2.06
CA MET A 211 2.46 8.22 -0.90
C MET A 211 3.24 9.50 -0.58
N TYR A 212 3.77 10.20 -1.57
CA TYR A 212 4.42 11.48 -1.34
C TYR A 212 3.48 12.55 -0.77
N VAL A 213 2.22 12.59 -1.23
CA VAL A 213 1.20 13.51 -0.68
C VAL A 213 0.90 13.18 0.79
N PHE A 214 0.78 11.89 1.14
CA PHE A 214 0.66 11.44 2.52
C PHE A 214 1.87 11.88 3.36
N TYR A 215 3.09 11.61 2.90
CA TYR A 215 4.33 11.96 3.60
C TYR A 215 4.40 13.45 3.93
N ARG A 216 4.05 14.30 2.97
CA ARG A 216 3.98 15.74 3.17
C ARG A 216 2.99 16.16 4.25
N GLY A 217 1.83 15.51 4.29
CA GLY A 217 0.83 15.76 5.32
C GLY A 217 1.38 15.48 6.71
N PHE A 218 1.97 14.30 6.90
CA PHE A 218 2.52 13.88 8.19
C PHE A 218 3.69 14.74 8.62
N ARG A 219 4.65 14.99 7.73
CA ARG A 219 5.78 15.86 8.04
C ARG A 219 5.34 17.24 8.52
N LYS A 220 4.26 17.79 7.95
CA LYS A 220 3.72 19.09 8.37
C LYS A 220 2.97 19.03 9.71
N ALA A 221 2.38 17.88 10.06
CA ALA A 221 1.70 17.70 11.33
C ALA A 221 2.68 17.45 12.49
N SER A 222 3.84 16.84 12.21
CA SER A 222 4.89 16.52 13.19
C SER A 222 6.00 17.60 13.29
N SER A 223 5.79 18.80 12.72
CA SER A 223 6.71 19.95 12.75
C SER A 223 6.07 21.16 13.44
#